data_AF-A0A1M6ANI2-F1
#
_entry.id   AF-A0A1M6ANI2-F1
#
_cell.length_a   1.000
_cell.length_b   1.000
_cell.length_c   1.000
_cell.angle_alpha   90.00
_cell.angle_beta   90.00
_cell.angle_gamma   90.00
#
_symmetry.space_group_name_H-M   'P 1'
#
loop_
_entity.id
_entity.type
_entity.pdbx_description
1 polymer ?
#
loop_
_entity_poly.entity_id
_entity_poly.type
_entity_poly.pdbx_seq_one_letter_code
_entity_poly.pdbx_strand_id
1 'polypeptide(L)' 'MGDNKANEYDVPKREGSVWPEDICPAYTPREDAIPSIKGCWYCKYADFHLKEERALEVGICMWPKKIIE' A
#
# COMPACT_ATOMS: atom_id res chain seq x y z
N MET A 1 -12.97 10.37 20.35
CA MET A 1 -12.84 10.26 18.88
C MET A 1 -11.50 10.87 18.52
N GLY A 2 -10.48 10.07 18.23
CA GLY A 2 -9.22 10.60 17.70
C GLY A 2 -9.38 10.86 16.21
N ASP A 3 -8.96 12.03 15.74
CA ASP A 3 -8.92 12.38 14.32
C ASP A 3 -8.06 11.35 13.57
N ASN A 4 -8.69 10.45 12.81
CA ASN A 4 -8.00 9.56 11.88
C ASN A 4 -7.48 10.40 10.70
N LYS A 5 -6.41 11.16 10.91
CA LYS A 5 -5.69 11.80 9.81
C LYS A 5 -4.96 10.72 9.04
N ALA A 6 -5.28 10.60 7.75
CA ALA A 6 -4.47 9.83 6.82
C ALA A 6 -3.02 10.35 6.86
N ASN A 7 -2.05 9.44 6.86
CA ASN A 7 -0.65 9.78 6.76
C ASN A 7 -0.32 9.94 5.27
N GLU A 8 -0.38 11.17 4.77
CA GLU A 8 0.03 11.49 3.40
C GLU A 8 1.56 11.64 3.34
N TYR A 9 2.21 10.93 2.42
CA TYR A 9 3.65 10.97 2.21
C TYR A 9 3.97 11.65 0.88
N ASP A 10 5.04 12.45 0.85
CA ASP A 10 5.55 13.05 -0.40
C ASP A 10 6.29 12.03 -1.29
N VAL A 11 6.70 10.90 -0.71
CA VAL A 11 7.43 9.83 -1.41
C VAL A 11 6.89 8.45 -1.01
N PRO A 12 6.87 7.46 -1.92
CA PRO A 12 6.51 6.09 -1.57
C PRO A 12 7.49 5.48 -0.56
N LYS A 13 6.99 4.72 0.40
CA LYS A 13 7.79 4.00 1.40
C LYS A 13 8.42 2.74 0.80
N ARG A 14 9.32 2.91 -0.19
CA ARG A 14 9.96 1.81 -0.94
C ARG A 14 10.51 0.75 0.01
N GLU A 15 10.06 -0.50 -0.14
CA GLU A 15 10.44 -1.65 0.71
C GLU A 15 10.06 -1.50 2.20
N GLY A 16 9.24 -0.50 2.54
CA GLY A 16 8.75 -0.24 3.88
C GLY A 16 7.30 -0.68 4.07
N SER A 17 6.89 -0.76 5.34
CA SER A 17 5.52 -1.10 5.72
C SER A 17 4.52 -0.02 5.30
N VAL A 18 3.40 -0.46 4.77
CA VAL A 18 2.25 0.38 4.41
C VAL A 18 1.05 0.04 5.27
N TRP A 19 0.26 1.07 5.61
CA TRP A 19 -0.94 0.97 6.44
C TRP A 19 -2.20 1.42 5.68
N PRO A 20 -3.41 1.09 6.15
CA PRO A 20 -4.66 1.52 5.51
C PRO A 20 -4.81 3.04 5.42
N GLU A 21 -4.32 3.78 6.42
CA GLU A 21 -4.41 5.24 6.49
C GLU A 21 -3.24 5.95 5.78
N ASP A 22 -2.19 5.21 5.39
CA ASP A 22 -1.07 5.75 4.62
C ASP A 22 -1.54 6.09 3.20
N ILE A 23 -1.16 7.25 2.65
CA ILE A 23 -1.40 7.60 1.25
C ILE A 23 -0.10 8.10 0.64
N CYS A 24 0.28 7.60 -0.54
CA CYS A 24 1.52 7.98 -1.20
C CYS A 24 1.26 8.39 -2.66
N PRO A 25 2.16 9.16 -3.29
CA PRO A 25 1.97 9.65 -4.65
C PRO A 25 1.96 8.53 -5.70
N ALA A 26 2.45 7.34 -5.36
CA ALA A 26 2.42 6.16 -6.23
C ALA A 26 1.17 5.29 -6.02
N TYR A 27 0.20 5.72 -5.18
CA TYR A 27 -1.03 4.96 -4.99
C TYR A 27 -1.71 4.69 -6.34
N THR A 28 -1.86 3.41 -6.65
CA THR A 28 -2.58 2.94 -7.82
C THR A 28 -3.54 1.84 -7.35
N PRO A 29 -4.86 2.01 -7.52
CA PRO A 29 -5.82 1.00 -7.11
C PRO A 29 -5.58 -0.33 -7.84
N ARG A 30 -5.98 -1.42 -7.19
CA ARG A 30 -6.13 -2.74 -7.84
C ARG A 30 -7.35 -2.72 -8.77
N GLU A 31 -7.43 -3.66 -9.69
CA GLU A 31 -8.52 -3.74 -10.68
C GLU A 31 -9.91 -3.83 -10.04
N ASP A 32 -9.99 -4.47 -8.88
CA ASP A 32 -11.19 -4.69 -8.07
C ASP A 32 -11.30 -3.76 -6.85
N ALA A 33 -10.49 -2.70 -6.78
CA ALA A 33 -10.48 -1.80 -5.64
C ALA A 33 -11.76 -0.95 -5.57
N ILE A 34 -12.25 -0.75 -4.34
CA ILE A 34 -13.38 0.14 -4.08
C ILE A 34 -12.94 1.60 -4.31
N PRO A 35 -13.54 2.36 -5.25
CA PRO A 35 -13.04 3.68 -5.65
C PRO A 35 -12.95 4.73 -4.55
N SER A 36 -13.72 4.57 -3.47
CA SER A 36 -13.75 5.49 -2.33
C SER A 36 -12.63 5.25 -1.31
N ILE A 37 -11.85 4.17 -1.45
CA ILE A 37 -10.78 3.82 -0.51
C ILE A 37 -9.43 4.19 -1.10
N LYS A 38 -8.75 5.16 -0.50
CA LYS A 38 -7.40 5.58 -0.87
C LYS A 38 -6.43 5.33 0.27
N GLY A 39 -5.79 4.17 0.26
CA GLY A 39 -4.80 3.78 1.26
C GLY A 39 -3.71 2.93 0.62
N CYS A 40 -2.44 3.14 0.98
CA CYS A 40 -1.27 2.44 0.44
C CYS A 40 -1.39 0.94 0.61
N TRP A 41 -2.02 0.45 1.68
CA TRP A 41 -2.39 -0.94 1.86
C TRP A 41 -3.18 -1.53 0.67
N TYR A 42 -4.12 -0.75 0.15
CA TYR A 42 -5.00 -1.12 -0.96
C TYR A 42 -4.37 -0.87 -2.34
N CYS A 43 -3.16 -0.31 -2.38
CA CYS A 43 -2.42 -0.09 -3.62
C CYS A 43 -2.02 -1.42 -4.25
N LYS A 44 -2.04 -1.53 -5.59
CA LYS A 44 -1.56 -2.72 -6.32
C LYS A 44 -0.09 -3.07 -6.03
N TYR A 45 0.69 -2.08 -5.59
CA TYR A 45 2.09 -2.25 -5.24
C TYR A 45 2.31 -2.80 -3.83
N ALA A 46 1.29 -2.82 -2.96
CA ALA A 46 1.40 -3.44 -1.66
C ALA A 46 1.44 -4.96 -1.80
N ASP A 47 2.47 -5.57 -1.22
CA ASP A 47 2.66 -7.00 -1.13
C ASP A 47 2.47 -7.50 0.29
N PHE A 48 1.71 -8.58 0.44
CA PHE A 48 1.43 -9.22 1.71
C PHE A 48 1.97 -10.65 1.75
N HIS A 49 2.77 -11.04 0.75
CA HIS A 49 3.33 -12.39 0.62
C HIS A 49 2.24 -13.48 0.64
N LEU A 50 1.06 -13.18 0.07
CA LEU A 50 -0.08 -14.14 0.06
C LEU A 50 0.21 -15.41 -0.74
N LYS A 51 1.24 -15.40 -1.58
CA LYS A 51 1.69 -16.54 -2.38
C LYS A 51 2.89 -17.28 -1.76
N GLU A 52 3.48 -16.74 -0.71
CA GLU A 52 4.63 -17.34 -0.02
C GLU A 52 4.17 -18.24 1.14
N GLU A 53 5.09 -18.99 1.75
CA GLU A 53 4.79 -19.84 2.92
C GLU A 53 4.22 -19.04 4.10
N ARG A 54 4.60 -17.77 4.22
CA ARG A 54 4.16 -16.88 5.30
C ARG A 54 3.63 -15.57 4.74
N ALA A 55 2.33 -15.36 4.93
CA ALA A 55 1.70 -14.07 4.70
C ALA A 55 2.17 -13.05 5.77
N LEU A 56 2.27 -11.80 5.36
CA LEU A 56 2.60 -10.69 6.25
C LEU A 56 1.34 -10.08 6.84
N GLU A 57 1.41 -9.73 8.13
CA GLU A 57 0.36 -8.94 8.80
C GLU A 57 0.33 -7.49 8.34
N VAL A 58 1.40 -7.00 7.71
CA VAL A 58 1.50 -5.64 7.16
C VAL A 58 1.96 -5.70 5.71
N GLY A 59 1.46 -4.79 4.88
CA GLY A 59 1.88 -4.72 3.47
C GLY A 59 3.27 -4.12 3.35
N ILE A 60 4.05 -4.57 2.37
CA ILE A 60 5.32 -3.95 1.98
C ILE A 60 5.13 -3.23 0.65
N CYS A 61 5.58 -1.98 0.56
CA CYS A 61 5.53 -1.23 -0.68
C CYS A 61 6.59 -1.74 -1.66
N MET A 62 6.18 -2.46 -2.69
CA MET A 62 7.08 -2.96 -3.74
C MET A 62 7.20 -2.00 -4.92
N TRP A 63 6.82 -0.73 -4.76
CA TRP A 63 7.10 0.29 -5.76
C TRP A 63 8.58 0.73 -5.68
N PRO A 64 9.31 0.87 -6.80
CA PRO A 64 8.90 0.65 -8.18
C PRO A 64 9.21 -0.77 -8.70
N LYS A 65 9.70 -1.71 -7.86
CA LYS A 65 10.10 -3.07 -8.30
C LYS A 65 8.99 -3.77 -9.11
N LYS A 66 7.74 -3.74 -8.64
CA LYS A 66 6.55 -4.28 -9.34
C LYS A 66 6.17 -3.58 -10.66
N ILE A 67 6.83 -2.47 -11.03
CA ILE A 67 6.66 -1.82 -12.34
C ILE A 67 7.67 -2.38 -13.36
N ILE A 68 8.82 -2.85 -12.87
CA ILE A 68 9.94 -3.30 -13.69
C ILE A 68 9.85 -4.82 -13.97
N GLU A 69 9.11 -5.55 -13.14
CA GLU A 69 8.67 -6.93 -13.39
C GLU A 69 7.60 -7.02 -14.48
#